data_AF-A0A9W7DTC2-F1
#
_entry.id   AF-A0A9W7DTC2-F1
#
_cell.length_a   1.000
_cell.length_b   1.000
_cell.length_c   1.000
_cell.angle_alpha   90.00
_cell.angle_beta   90.00
_cell.angle_gamma   90.00
#
_symmetry.space_group_name_H-M   'P 1'
#
loop_
_entity.id
_entity.type
_entity.pdbx_description
1 polymer ?
#
loop_
_entity_poly.entity_id
_entity_poly.type
_entity_poly.pdbx_seq_one_letter_code
_entity_poly.pdbx_strand_id
1 'polypeptide(L)'
;METVTCEVYDGKTKLGDLLQSGLLYQKNSTVSNARNEVKSLLSMPPTTKNDLVMQSPNLEVVSLGTDQESRPRLEYDDGFNPLGLPVMVFESPSTSSNSTSFKNGSRYLVHDYPPAPAQYWSVMRPIRYAALAGDSVLVWTKNSLPTGLIEHWEEAIPGFVKPNFICDEGDNGFDLLKQANANPDLVVHCYLPLEQIPEQNHVVHPSVHYYVAGKNAIPEMTAHSPKHYADTKAVRPCVVKVTHAMGSLGIFVIRDDDDEKELLNFLEKTGQPDIAVTEFIEIERNLACHFFVHPSGEVVWFGYSENEKLAGGGWSSDSRFENDKQTEMRELLWPYTMDVAKYFLSKGFWGFAGIDVLFGGWLRC
;
A
#
# COMPACT_ATOMS: atom_id res chain seq x y z
N MET A 1 10.76 -19.42 14.08
CA MET A 1 11.69 -18.35 13.68
C MET A 1 10.80 -17.27 13.14
N GLU A 2 10.87 -16.08 13.71
CA GLU A 2 9.99 -14.96 13.35
C GLU A 2 10.71 -14.17 12.26
N THR A 3 9.97 -13.78 11.22
CA THR A 3 10.58 -13.20 10.04
C THR A 3 9.81 -12.01 9.52
N VAL A 4 10.49 -10.89 9.32
CA VAL A 4 9.91 -9.64 8.81
C VAL A 4 10.13 -9.54 7.31
N THR A 5 9.05 -9.25 6.60
CA THR A 5 9.10 -8.71 5.25
C THR A 5 8.50 -7.31 5.27
N CYS A 6 9.32 -6.27 5.11
CA CYS A 6 8.79 -4.93 4.94
C CYS A 6 8.24 -4.81 3.52
N GLU A 7 6.94 -4.54 3.40
CA GLU A 7 6.43 -3.89 2.21
C GLU A 7 5.77 -2.60 2.65
N VAL A 8 6.12 -1.47 2.03
CA VAL A 8 5.34 -0.24 2.20
C VAL A 8 3.97 -0.53 1.57
N TYR A 9 2.99 -0.79 2.43
CA TYR A 9 1.65 -1.23 2.03
C TYR A 9 0.62 -0.11 2.04
N ASP A 10 -0.32 -0.22 1.10
CA ASP A 10 -1.64 0.39 1.12
C ASP A 10 -2.64 -0.72 1.49
N GLY A 11 -3.63 -0.35 2.30
CA GLY A 11 -4.68 -1.26 2.77
C GLY A 11 -5.63 -1.71 1.67
N LYS A 12 -5.33 -2.89 1.10
CA LYS A 12 -6.20 -3.94 0.50
C LYS A 12 -6.97 -3.71 -0.79
N THR A 13 -6.97 -4.80 -1.57
CA THR A 13 -7.47 -4.93 -2.93
C THR A 13 -8.59 -5.94 -3.00
N LYS A 14 -9.67 -5.63 -3.73
CA LYS A 14 -10.59 -6.63 -4.25
C LYS A 14 -10.95 -6.30 -5.70
N LEU A 15 -10.61 -7.22 -6.63
CA LEU A 15 -11.51 -7.75 -7.66
C LEU A 15 -10.82 -8.88 -8.47
N GLY A 16 -10.56 -10.03 -7.83
CA GLY A 16 -10.12 -11.25 -8.52
C GLY A 16 -11.24 -12.01 -9.24
N ASP A 17 -12.51 -11.70 -8.91
CA ASP A 17 -13.66 -12.47 -9.42
C ASP A 17 -14.25 -11.93 -10.74
N LEU A 18 -13.49 -11.17 -11.54
CA LEU A 18 -13.93 -10.71 -12.87
C LEU A 18 -12.92 -10.96 -14.00
N LEU A 19 -11.86 -11.74 -13.76
CA LEU A 19 -10.91 -12.16 -14.82
C LEU A 19 -10.82 -13.68 -15.03
N GLN A 20 -11.66 -14.49 -14.37
CA GLN A 20 -11.88 -15.90 -14.73
C GLN A 20 -13.09 -16.09 -15.67
N SER A 21 -13.12 -15.36 -16.78
CA SER A 21 -13.80 -15.81 -17.99
C SER A 21 -12.95 -15.48 -19.20
N GLY A 22 -11.92 -16.29 -19.46
CA GLY A 22 -10.97 -16.00 -20.53
C GLY A 22 -9.99 -17.13 -20.83
N LEU A 23 -10.52 -18.29 -21.21
CA LEU A 23 -9.87 -19.26 -22.12
C LEU A 23 -8.74 -20.15 -21.55
N LEU A 24 -9.17 -21.20 -20.82
CA LEU A 24 -8.70 -22.53 -21.16
C LEU A 24 -9.47 -23.01 -22.40
N TYR A 25 -8.72 -23.45 -23.40
CA TYR A 25 -9.18 -24.23 -24.54
C TYR A 25 -10.14 -25.34 -24.07
N GLN A 26 -11.44 -25.21 -24.34
CA GLN A 26 -12.32 -26.34 -24.68
C GLN A 26 -13.70 -25.87 -25.17
N LYS A 27 -14.33 -26.78 -25.91
CA LYS A 27 -15.36 -26.59 -26.93
C LYS A 27 -16.76 -26.78 -26.31
N ASN A 28 -17.73 -26.01 -26.81
CA ASN A 28 -19.20 -26.22 -26.81
C ASN A 28 -20.08 -25.78 -25.61
N SER A 29 -21.02 -24.89 -25.99
CA SER A 29 -22.47 -24.86 -25.74
C SER A 29 -23.10 -24.31 -24.44
N THR A 30 -23.92 -23.26 -24.67
CA THR A 30 -25.23 -22.85 -24.08
C THR A 30 -25.26 -21.92 -22.85
N VAL A 31 -25.66 -20.67 -23.12
CA VAL A 31 -25.98 -19.58 -22.18
C VAL A 31 -27.51 -19.41 -22.13
N SER A 32 -28.15 -19.69 -20.99
CA SER A 32 -29.53 -19.20 -20.73
C SER A 32 -29.94 -19.01 -19.27
N ASN A 33 -29.16 -19.44 -18.26
CA ASN A 33 -29.69 -19.53 -16.89
C ASN A 33 -29.27 -18.42 -15.91
N ALA A 34 -28.34 -17.53 -16.29
CA ALA A 34 -27.79 -16.52 -15.37
C ALA A 34 -28.67 -15.27 -15.11
N ARG A 35 -29.83 -15.13 -15.78
CA ARG A 35 -30.65 -13.90 -15.70
C ARG A 35 -31.70 -13.88 -14.57
N ASN A 36 -31.95 -15.01 -13.89
CA ASN A 36 -33.05 -15.12 -12.93
C ASN A 36 -32.64 -14.99 -11.45
N GLU A 37 -31.36 -15.16 -11.09
CA GLU A 37 -30.92 -15.08 -9.67
C GLU A 37 -30.72 -13.65 -9.16
N VAL A 38 -30.44 -12.67 -10.03
CA VAL A 38 -30.18 -11.28 -9.61
C VAL A 38 -31.46 -10.56 -9.13
N LYS A 39 -32.65 -11.05 -9.48
CA LYS A 39 -33.92 -10.39 -9.10
C LYS A 39 -34.45 -10.75 -7.71
N SER A 40 -33.97 -11.82 -7.05
CA SER A 40 -34.50 -12.20 -5.73
C SER A 40 -33.77 -11.57 -4.54
N LEU A 41 -32.56 -11.02 -4.73
CA LEU A 41 -31.77 -10.41 -3.66
C LEU A 41 -32.13 -8.95 -3.34
N LEU A 42 -32.93 -8.30 -4.19
CA LEU A 42 -33.31 -6.88 -4.04
C LEU A 42 -34.63 -6.65 -3.27
N SER A 43 -35.18 -7.66 -2.58
CA SER A 43 -36.52 -7.57 -1.95
C SER A 43 -36.58 -7.78 -0.43
N MET A 44 -35.47 -7.73 0.32
CA MET A 44 -35.53 -7.87 1.78
C MET A 44 -35.53 -6.51 2.51
N PRO A 45 -36.43 -6.27 3.48
CA PRO A 45 -36.54 -5.00 4.21
C PRO A 45 -35.52 -4.88 5.36
N PRO A 46 -35.20 -3.64 5.81
CA PRO A 46 -34.14 -3.39 6.77
C PRO A 46 -34.54 -3.80 8.20
N THR A 47 -33.62 -4.45 8.90
CA THR A 47 -33.74 -4.77 10.34
C THR A 47 -33.11 -3.66 11.18
N THR A 48 -33.72 -3.45 12.35
CA THR A 48 -33.58 -2.30 13.26
C THR A 48 -32.21 -2.14 13.91
N LYS A 49 -31.79 -0.87 14.04
CA LYS A 49 -30.64 -0.36 14.79
C LYS A 49 -30.62 -0.87 16.23
N ASN A 50 -29.51 -1.47 16.65
CA ASN A 50 -29.09 -1.54 18.04
C ASN A 50 -27.84 -0.68 18.19
N ASP A 51 -27.86 0.19 19.21
CA ASP A 51 -26.78 1.09 19.58
C ASP A 51 -25.52 0.30 19.99
N LEU A 52 -24.55 0.24 19.09
CA LEU A 52 -23.17 -0.10 19.42
C LEU A 52 -22.35 1.19 19.34
N VAL A 53 -22.08 1.77 20.52
CA VAL A 53 -21.09 2.84 20.67
C VAL A 53 -19.72 2.23 20.36
N MET A 54 -19.22 2.46 19.13
CA MET A 54 -17.83 2.17 18.81
C MET A 54 -16.93 3.14 19.58
N GLN A 55 -16.29 2.65 20.64
CA GLN A 55 -15.17 3.34 21.26
C GLN A 55 -13.98 3.23 20.30
N SER A 56 -13.49 4.37 19.83
CA SER A 56 -12.24 4.48 19.06
C SER A 56 -11.09 3.85 19.86
N PRO A 57 -10.22 3.02 19.26
CA PRO A 57 -9.07 2.48 19.97
C PRO A 57 -8.17 3.62 20.46
N ASN A 58 -7.68 3.50 21.70
CA ASN A 58 -6.78 4.47 22.32
C ASN A 58 -5.53 4.64 21.44
N LEU A 59 -5.41 5.79 20.77
CA LEU A 59 -4.20 6.22 20.08
C LEU A 59 -3.10 6.44 21.12
N GLU A 60 -2.12 5.53 21.17
CA GLU A 60 -0.96 5.67 22.04
C GLU A 60 0.27 6.11 21.26
N VAL A 61 0.92 7.12 21.81
CA VAL A 61 2.03 7.88 21.24
C VAL A 61 3.31 7.50 21.99
N VAL A 62 4.34 7.03 21.28
CA VAL A 62 5.64 6.68 21.88
C VAL A 62 6.75 7.49 21.18
N SER A 63 7.45 8.34 21.93
CA SER A 63 8.54 9.17 21.42
C SER A 63 9.89 8.43 21.44
N LEU A 64 10.55 8.33 20.28
CA LEU A 64 11.96 7.98 20.19
C LEU A 64 12.76 9.28 20.28
N GLY A 65 13.18 9.65 21.49
CA GLY A 65 13.76 10.96 21.79
C GLY A 65 14.75 11.47 20.74
N THR A 66 14.43 12.60 20.12
CA THR A 66 15.35 13.44 19.36
C THR A 66 15.03 14.91 19.63
N ASP A 67 16.07 15.73 19.81
CA ASP A 67 15.96 17.18 19.91
C ASP A 67 15.72 17.77 18.51
N GLN A 68 14.64 18.54 18.33
CA GLN A 68 14.42 19.34 17.12
C GLN A 68 14.10 20.80 17.46
N GLU A 69 14.87 21.69 16.85
CA GLU A 69 14.62 23.13 16.79
C GLU A 69 13.51 23.46 15.77
N SER A 70 12.67 24.42 16.17
CA SER A 70 11.53 24.93 15.41
C SER A 70 11.93 25.72 14.15
N ARG A 71 11.23 25.49 13.03
CA ARG A 71 11.33 26.33 11.82
C ARG A 71 10.28 27.46 11.81
N PRO A 72 10.56 28.62 11.18
CA PRO A 72 9.64 29.75 11.15
C PRO A 72 8.57 29.63 10.06
N ARG A 73 7.36 30.12 10.36
CA ARG A 73 6.25 30.36 9.41
C ARG A 73 6.50 31.64 8.62
N LEU A 74 6.31 31.60 7.31
CA LEU A 74 6.32 32.76 6.41
C LEU A 74 4.97 32.88 5.68
N GLU A 75 4.58 34.11 5.38
CA GLU A 75 3.30 34.51 4.79
C GLU A 75 3.24 34.23 3.27
N TYR A 76 2.04 33.89 2.79
CA TYR A 76 1.75 33.39 1.44
C TYR A 76 1.32 34.50 0.47
N ASP A 77 1.64 34.33 -0.82
CA ASP A 77 1.14 35.11 -1.95
C ASP A 77 -0.02 34.34 -2.64
N ASP A 78 -1.10 35.04 -2.99
CA ASP A 78 -2.49 34.56 -3.17
C ASP A 78 -2.78 33.69 -4.43
N GLY A 79 -1.82 32.90 -4.92
CA GLY A 79 -1.90 32.35 -6.29
C GLY A 79 -2.25 30.86 -6.48
N PHE A 80 -1.81 29.94 -5.61
CA PHE A 80 -1.58 28.57 -6.11
C PHE A 80 -1.93 27.41 -5.17
N ASN A 81 -2.34 27.75 -3.96
CA ASN A 81 -2.87 26.82 -2.97
C ASN A 81 -3.71 27.69 -2.04
N PRO A 82 -5.02 27.84 -2.29
CA PRO A 82 -5.84 28.84 -1.60
C PRO A 82 -5.88 28.65 -0.08
N LEU A 83 -5.46 27.47 0.40
CA LEU A 83 -5.41 27.12 1.82
C LEU A 83 -3.98 27.00 2.38
N GLY A 84 -2.93 27.07 1.54
CA GLY A 84 -1.55 26.80 1.95
C GLY A 84 -1.31 25.39 2.51
N LEU A 85 -2.21 24.44 2.24
CA LEU A 85 -2.19 23.09 2.82
C LEU A 85 -1.32 22.12 2.00
N PRO A 86 -0.67 21.13 2.63
CA PRO A 86 -0.04 20.04 1.90
C PRO A 86 -1.04 19.28 1.03
N VAL A 87 -0.57 18.75 -0.10
CA VAL A 87 -1.38 17.93 -1.00
C VAL A 87 -1.07 16.45 -0.79
N MET A 88 -2.09 15.65 -0.56
CA MET A 88 -2.03 14.20 -0.45
C MET A 88 -2.39 13.57 -1.79
N VAL A 89 -1.47 12.76 -2.32
CA VAL A 89 -1.64 12.02 -3.58
C VAL A 89 -1.62 10.53 -3.27
N PHE A 90 -2.79 9.91 -3.35
CA PHE A 90 -2.97 8.47 -3.10
C PHE A 90 -2.89 7.60 -4.36
N GLU A 91 -2.95 8.19 -5.56
CA GLU A 91 -2.72 7.43 -6.79
C GLU A 91 -1.28 6.96 -6.86
N SER A 92 -1.10 5.65 -7.00
CA SER A 92 0.22 5.07 -7.22
C SER A 92 0.67 5.29 -8.67
N PRO A 93 1.97 5.51 -8.90
CA PRO A 93 2.50 5.59 -10.25
C PRO A 93 2.51 4.20 -10.91
N SER A 94 2.46 4.18 -12.24
CA SER A 94 2.65 2.96 -13.03
C SER A 94 3.91 3.05 -13.88
N THR A 95 4.60 1.92 -14.06
CA THR A 95 5.65 1.79 -15.09
C THR A 95 5.09 1.10 -16.34
N SER A 96 4.17 0.16 -16.17
CA SER A 96 3.65 -0.68 -17.25
C SER A 96 2.42 -0.12 -17.96
N SER A 97 1.83 0.98 -17.47
CA SER A 97 0.59 1.57 -17.98
C SER A 97 0.72 3.05 -18.29
N ASN A 98 0.06 3.49 -19.37
CA ASN A 98 -0.13 4.91 -19.70
C ASN A 98 -1.55 5.41 -19.33
N SER A 99 -2.35 4.59 -18.63
CA SER A 99 -3.74 4.93 -18.29
C SER A 99 -3.93 5.51 -16.89
N THR A 100 -2.90 5.44 -16.04
CA THR A 100 -2.80 6.19 -14.79
C THR A 100 -2.36 7.64 -15.06
N SER A 101 -2.65 8.55 -14.13
CA SER A 101 -2.22 9.94 -14.22
C SER A 101 -0.72 10.08 -13.95
N PHE A 102 -0.19 9.29 -13.02
CA PHE A 102 1.24 9.27 -12.71
C PHE A 102 1.95 8.08 -13.35
N LYS A 103 3.09 8.37 -13.98
CA LYS A 103 3.96 7.41 -14.65
C LYS A 103 5.39 7.55 -14.14
N ASN A 104 5.96 6.42 -13.74
CA ASN A 104 7.39 6.31 -13.46
C ASN A 104 8.04 5.48 -14.57
N GLY A 105 8.82 6.13 -15.43
CA GLY A 105 9.37 5.50 -16.63
C GLY A 105 10.90 5.41 -16.63
N SER A 106 11.59 5.93 -15.62
CA SER A 106 13.03 6.14 -15.70
C SER A 106 13.83 5.87 -14.43
N ARG A 107 13.38 6.37 -13.28
CA ARG A 107 14.14 6.43 -12.01
C ARG A 107 13.50 5.61 -10.91
N TYR A 108 12.18 5.68 -10.77
CA TYR A 108 11.44 5.12 -9.64
C TYR A 108 10.50 4.02 -10.13
N LEU A 109 11.06 3.01 -10.79
CA LEU A 109 10.29 1.98 -11.48
C LEU A 109 9.45 1.15 -10.50
N VAL A 110 8.18 0.97 -10.82
CA VAL A 110 7.26 0.11 -10.07
C VAL A 110 6.94 -1.10 -10.93
N HIS A 111 7.17 -2.29 -10.39
CA HIS A 111 6.96 -3.53 -11.15
C HIS A 111 5.51 -4.00 -11.02
N ASP A 112 4.63 -3.37 -11.79
CA ASP A 112 3.18 -3.56 -11.79
C ASP A 112 2.66 -4.38 -12.98
N TYR A 113 3.51 -5.14 -13.68
CA TYR A 113 3.11 -5.92 -14.84
C TYR A 113 2.43 -7.25 -14.48
N PRO A 114 1.31 -7.63 -15.14
CA PRO A 114 0.51 -6.79 -16.02
C PRO A 114 -0.25 -5.72 -15.22
N PRO A 115 -0.40 -4.49 -15.75
CA PRO A 115 -1.03 -3.40 -15.00
C PRO A 115 -2.48 -3.73 -14.72
N ALA A 116 -2.94 -3.47 -13.50
CA ALA A 116 -4.36 -3.60 -13.20
C ALA A 116 -5.16 -2.46 -13.87
N PRO A 117 -6.50 -2.58 -13.95
CA PRO A 117 -7.33 -1.60 -14.64
C PRO A 117 -7.14 -0.17 -14.11
N ALA A 118 -7.09 0.81 -15.01
CA ALA A 118 -6.86 2.22 -14.66
C ALA A 118 -7.86 2.75 -13.63
N GLN A 119 -9.13 2.39 -13.76
CA GLN A 119 -10.20 2.79 -12.84
C GLN A 119 -9.91 2.36 -11.39
N TYR A 120 -9.28 1.21 -11.23
CA TYR A 120 -8.94 0.69 -9.91
C TYR A 120 -7.80 1.51 -9.27
N TRP A 121 -6.71 1.74 -10.01
CA TRP A 121 -5.51 2.42 -9.51
C TRP A 121 -5.65 3.95 -9.41
N SER A 122 -6.31 4.58 -10.37
CA SER A 122 -6.38 6.05 -10.47
C SER A 122 -7.62 6.68 -9.85
N VAL A 123 -8.64 5.88 -9.52
CA VAL A 123 -9.91 6.40 -8.99
C VAL A 123 -10.33 5.67 -7.72
N MET A 124 -10.58 4.35 -7.78
CA MET A 124 -11.18 3.64 -6.65
C MET A 124 -10.27 3.55 -5.42
N ARG A 125 -8.98 3.20 -5.59
CA ARG A 125 -8.03 3.15 -4.48
C ARG A 125 -7.79 4.53 -3.85
N PRO A 126 -7.46 5.59 -4.61
CA PRO A 126 -7.23 6.92 -4.04
C PRO A 126 -8.41 7.44 -3.24
N ILE A 127 -9.63 7.31 -3.78
CA ILE A 127 -10.85 7.76 -3.12
C ILE A 127 -11.09 7.03 -1.80
N ARG A 128 -10.74 5.74 -1.69
CA ARG A 128 -10.88 5.00 -0.43
C ARG A 128 -10.05 5.61 0.69
N TYR A 129 -8.79 5.97 0.41
CA TYR A 129 -7.91 6.57 1.43
C TYR A 129 -8.29 8.02 1.73
N ALA A 130 -8.87 8.71 0.76
CA ALA A 130 -9.32 10.09 0.93
C ALA A 130 -10.28 10.26 2.12
N ALA A 131 -11.13 9.27 2.40
CA ALA A 131 -12.04 9.29 3.55
C ALA A 131 -11.35 9.49 4.90
N LEU A 132 -10.04 9.19 5.00
CA LEU A 132 -9.26 9.26 6.23
C LEU A 132 -8.36 10.50 6.31
N ALA A 133 -8.36 11.35 5.28
CA ALA A 133 -7.42 12.47 5.19
C ALA A 133 -7.77 13.65 6.11
N GLY A 134 -9.04 13.79 6.50
CA GLY A 134 -9.54 14.96 7.23
C GLY A 134 -9.41 16.27 6.44
N ASP A 135 -9.63 17.40 7.10
CA ASP A 135 -9.69 18.74 6.47
C ASP A 135 -8.34 19.49 6.44
N SER A 136 -7.29 18.91 7.04
CA SER A 136 -5.98 19.56 7.20
C SER A 136 -5.03 19.38 6.02
N VAL A 137 -5.46 18.67 4.98
CA VAL A 137 -4.74 18.48 3.72
C VAL A 137 -5.68 18.63 2.54
N LEU A 138 -5.12 18.93 1.37
CA LEU A 138 -5.84 18.80 0.10
C LEU A 138 -5.64 17.38 -0.43
N VAL A 139 -6.71 16.68 -0.78
CA VAL A 139 -6.62 15.37 -1.45
C VAL A 139 -6.77 15.57 -2.94
N TRP A 140 -5.76 15.18 -3.70
CA TRP A 140 -5.85 15.18 -5.16
C TRP A 140 -6.61 13.93 -5.65
N THR A 141 -7.54 14.15 -6.56
CA THR A 141 -8.26 13.07 -7.26
C THR A 141 -8.31 13.35 -8.76
N LYS A 142 -8.11 12.30 -9.57
CA LYS A 142 -8.20 12.39 -11.03
C LYS A 142 -9.59 12.84 -11.52
N ASN A 143 -10.64 12.27 -10.93
CA ASN A 143 -12.02 12.53 -11.33
C ASN A 143 -12.79 13.19 -10.20
N SER A 144 -13.90 13.83 -10.56
CA SER A 144 -14.87 14.32 -9.58
C SER A 144 -15.37 13.16 -8.71
N LEU A 145 -15.65 13.44 -7.43
CA LEU A 145 -16.18 12.43 -6.54
C LEU A 145 -17.54 11.91 -7.02
N PRO A 146 -17.80 10.60 -6.91
CA PRO A 146 -19.12 10.05 -7.17
C PRO A 146 -20.21 10.73 -6.34
N THR A 147 -21.36 11.02 -6.95
CA THR A 147 -22.54 11.54 -6.24
C THR A 147 -22.93 10.61 -5.09
N GLY A 148 -23.21 11.18 -3.91
CA GLY A 148 -23.61 10.43 -2.73
C GLY A 148 -22.45 9.87 -1.89
N LEU A 149 -21.20 9.98 -2.36
CA LEU A 149 -20.07 9.38 -1.66
C LEU A 149 -19.76 10.06 -0.32
N ILE A 150 -19.81 11.38 -0.27
CA ILE A 150 -19.56 12.13 0.96
C ILE A 150 -20.65 11.84 1.99
N GLU A 151 -21.92 11.84 1.56
CA GLU A 151 -23.07 11.49 2.39
C GLU A 151 -22.95 10.07 2.95
N HIS A 152 -22.49 9.13 2.11
CA HIS A 152 -22.22 7.76 2.54
C HIS A 152 -21.15 7.70 3.64
N TRP A 153 -20.04 8.46 3.50
CA TRP A 153 -18.99 8.49 4.52
C TRP A 153 -19.43 9.18 5.82
N GLU A 154 -20.21 10.26 5.72
CA GLU A 154 -20.83 10.93 6.88
C GLU A 154 -21.73 9.97 7.67
N GLU A 155 -22.45 9.08 7.00
CA GLU A 155 -23.27 8.05 7.66
C GLU A 155 -22.44 6.88 8.21
N ALA A 156 -21.44 6.42 7.45
CA ALA A 156 -20.73 5.18 7.74
C ALA A 156 -19.56 5.33 8.72
N ILE A 157 -18.94 6.51 8.80
CA ILE A 157 -17.70 6.75 9.55
C ILE A 157 -18.02 7.63 10.77
N PRO A 158 -17.95 7.10 12.01
CA PRO A 158 -18.16 7.90 13.20
C PRO A 158 -17.15 9.05 13.29
N GLY A 159 -17.64 10.26 13.51
CA GLY A 159 -16.78 11.45 13.62
C GLY A 159 -16.11 11.87 12.31
N PHE A 160 -16.68 11.48 11.16
CA PHE A 160 -16.15 11.83 9.85
C PHE A 160 -15.86 13.33 9.72
N VAL A 161 -14.64 13.65 9.30
CA VAL A 161 -14.22 15.01 8.94
C VAL A 161 -14.06 15.04 7.43
N LYS A 162 -14.88 15.86 6.77
CA LYS A 162 -14.90 15.96 5.31
C LYS A 162 -13.54 16.46 4.78
N PRO A 163 -12.89 15.72 3.88
CA PRO A 163 -11.66 16.18 3.25
C PRO A 163 -11.88 17.32 2.27
N ASN A 164 -10.84 18.14 2.13
CA ASN A 164 -10.76 19.12 1.04
C ASN A 164 -10.19 18.44 -0.20
N PHE A 165 -10.86 18.56 -1.34
CA PHE A 165 -10.46 17.91 -2.58
C PHE A 165 -9.99 18.94 -3.62
N ILE A 166 -9.01 18.53 -4.43
CA ILE A 166 -8.66 19.19 -5.69
C ILE A 166 -8.79 18.17 -6.83
N CYS A 167 -9.45 18.55 -7.91
CA CYS A 167 -9.78 17.64 -9.01
C CYS A 167 -9.18 18.10 -10.34
N ASP A 168 -8.80 17.17 -11.22
CA ASP A 168 -8.41 17.54 -12.60
C ASP A 168 -9.62 18.01 -13.41
N GLU A 169 -10.75 17.34 -13.23
CA GLU A 169 -12.04 17.79 -13.78
C GLU A 169 -12.51 19.02 -13.01
N GLY A 170 -12.17 20.21 -13.51
CA GLY A 170 -12.68 21.49 -13.03
C GLY A 170 -11.65 22.40 -12.37
N ASP A 171 -10.68 21.84 -11.64
CA ASP A 171 -9.70 22.64 -10.87
C ASP A 171 -8.28 22.60 -11.45
N ASN A 172 -8.05 21.83 -12.52
CA ASN A 172 -6.71 21.56 -13.07
C ASN A 172 -5.71 21.07 -12.00
N GLY A 173 -6.16 20.23 -11.05
CA GLY A 173 -5.37 19.80 -9.89
C GLY A 173 -4.00 19.20 -10.26
N PHE A 174 -3.91 18.47 -11.36
CA PHE A 174 -2.65 17.87 -11.82
C PHE A 174 -1.66 18.91 -12.34
N ASP A 175 -2.13 20.02 -12.90
CA ASP A 175 -1.26 21.12 -13.30
C ASP A 175 -0.69 21.83 -12.06
N LEU A 176 -1.44 21.92 -10.96
CA LEU A 176 -0.91 22.39 -9.67
C LEU A 176 0.28 21.51 -9.23
N LEU A 177 0.14 20.19 -9.33
CA LEU A 177 1.19 19.24 -8.94
C LEU A 177 2.44 19.32 -9.84
N LYS A 178 2.28 19.57 -11.15
CA LYS A 178 3.41 19.71 -12.09
C LYS A 178 4.11 21.05 -12.04
N GLN A 179 3.36 22.13 -11.80
CA GLN A 179 3.91 23.48 -11.68
C GLN A 179 4.60 23.70 -10.33
N ALA A 180 4.77 22.68 -9.51
CA ALA A 180 5.52 22.74 -8.27
C ALA A 180 6.97 23.27 -8.45
N ASN A 181 7.55 23.16 -9.65
CA ASN A 181 8.82 23.84 -9.97
C ASN A 181 8.72 25.38 -9.92
N ALA A 182 7.55 25.93 -10.19
CA ALA A 182 7.23 27.36 -10.05
C ALA A 182 6.71 27.72 -8.65
N ASN A 183 6.42 26.72 -7.80
CA ASN A 183 5.98 26.92 -6.42
C ASN A 183 6.84 26.07 -5.45
N PRO A 184 7.97 26.60 -4.96
CA PRO A 184 8.83 25.89 -4.02
C PRO A 184 8.16 25.61 -2.66
N ASP A 185 7.06 26.28 -2.35
CA ASP A 185 6.32 26.11 -1.09
C ASP A 185 5.25 25.02 -1.17
N LEU A 186 5.02 24.42 -2.35
CA LEU A 186 4.13 23.27 -2.47
C LEU A 186 4.74 22.06 -1.77
N VAL A 187 3.97 21.46 -0.85
CA VAL A 187 4.35 20.24 -0.13
C VAL A 187 3.43 19.11 -0.55
N VAL A 188 3.99 18.01 -1.04
CA VAL A 188 3.25 16.85 -1.54
C VAL A 188 3.61 15.59 -0.76
N HIS A 189 2.60 15.01 -0.12
CA HIS A 189 2.64 13.66 0.43
C HIS A 189 2.20 12.68 -0.64
N CYS A 190 3.07 11.75 -1.01
CA CYS A 190 2.77 10.72 -2.00
C CYS A 190 2.91 9.35 -1.35
N TYR A 191 2.02 8.42 -1.70
CA TYR A 191 2.12 7.01 -1.28
C TYR A 191 3.36 6.31 -1.84
N LEU A 192 3.81 6.70 -3.04
CA LEU A 192 5.05 6.24 -3.69
C LEU A 192 5.73 7.44 -4.35
N PRO A 193 7.04 7.39 -4.63
CA PRO A 193 7.73 8.48 -5.35
C PRO A 193 7.13 8.68 -6.74
N LEU A 194 6.89 9.94 -7.14
CA LEU A 194 6.24 10.30 -8.40
C LEU A 194 7.25 11.09 -9.26
N GLU A 195 7.72 10.53 -10.37
CA GLU A 195 8.76 11.16 -11.20
C GLU A 195 8.37 12.53 -11.77
N GLN A 196 7.07 12.75 -11.94
CA GLN A 196 6.50 13.97 -12.52
C GLN A 196 6.39 15.12 -11.52
N ILE A 197 6.58 14.85 -10.23
CA ILE A 197 6.61 15.87 -9.19
C ILE A 197 8.08 16.22 -8.88
N PRO A 198 8.44 17.50 -8.77
CA PRO A 198 9.81 17.89 -8.44
C PRO A 198 10.22 17.39 -7.05
N GLU A 199 11.47 16.97 -6.94
CA GLU A 199 11.99 16.27 -5.76
C GLU A 199 11.88 17.11 -4.48
N GLN A 200 12.06 18.43 -4.59
CA GLN A 200 11.97 19.37 -3.47
C GLN A 200 10.55 19.51 -2.90
N ASN A 201 9.52 19.18 -3.67
CA ASN A 201 8.13 19.29 -3.24
C ASN A 201 7.64 18.01 -2.57
N HIS A 202 8.37 16.90 -2.68
CA HIS A 202 8.06 15.71 -1.91
C HIS A 202 8.43 15.91 -0.44
N VAL A 203 7.53 15.49 0.44
CA VAL A 203 7.76 15.49 1.88
C VAL A 203 8.94 14.60 2.28
N VAL A 204 9.02 13.41 1.66
CA VAL A 204 10.16 12.50 1.76
C VAL A 204 10.86 12.50 0.42
N HIS A 205 12.18 12.75 0.44
CA HIS A 205 12.97 12.73 -0.79
C HIS A 205 12.67 11.45 -1.60
N PRO A 206 12.31 11.54 -2.89
CA PRO A 206 11.75 10.40 -3.62
C PRO A 206 12.74 9.22 -3.72
N SER A 207 14.04 9.48 -3.78
CA SER A 207 15.06 8.41 -3.74
C SER A 207 15.12 7.68 -2.39
N VAL A 208 14.88 8.37 -1.27
CA VAL A 208 14.78 7.73 0.05
C VAL A 208 13.54 6.85 0.10
N HIS A 209 12.39 7.40 -0.32
CA HIS A 209 11.14 6.65 -0.37
C HIS A 209 11.29 5.39 -1.25
N TYR A 210 11.80 5.55 -2.47
CA TYR A 210 12.03 4.44 -3.39
C TYR A 210 12.93 3.36 -2.77
N TYR A 211 14.03 3.76 -2.15
CA TYR A 211 14.98 2.83 -1.54
C TYR A 211 14.35 2.03 -0.40
N VAL A 212 13.67 2.69 0.55
CA VAL A 212 13.07 1.99 1.71
C VAL A 212 11.84 1.16 1.34
N ALA A 213 11.18 1.46 0.23
CA ALA A 213 10.09 0.62 -0.30
C ALA A 213 10.60 -0.67 -0.96
N GLY A 214 11.89 -0.74 -1.30
CA GLY A 214 12.49 -1.89 -1.98
C GLY A 214 12.77 -3.07 -1.04
N LYS A 215 12.42 -4.28 -1.46
CA LYS A 215 12.62 -5.51 -0.67
C LYS A 215 14.10 -5.82 -0.35
N ASN A 216 15.04 -5.26 -1.10
CA ASN A 216 16.48 -5.38 -0.82
C ASN A 216 16.94 -4.61 0.40
N ALA A 217 16.17 -3.62 0.87
CA ALA A 217 16.51 -2.84 2.06
C ALA A 217 16.09 -3.55 3.37
N ILE A 218 15.27 -4.61 3.32
CA ILE A 218 14.72 -5.31 4.50
C ILE A 218 15.83 -5.83 5.45
N PRO A 219 16.92 -6.45 4.98
CA PRO A 219 17.99 -6.94 5.86
C PRO A 219 18.72 -5.82 6.61
N GLU A 220 18.67 -4.60 6.09
CA GLU A 220 19.24 -3.44 6.77
C GLU A 220 18.30 -2.87 7.83
N MET A 221 16.99 -3.12 7.71
CA MET A 221 15.96 -2.61 8.64
C MET A 221 15.88 -3.40 9.95
N THR A 222 16.09 -4.72 9.90
CA THR A 222 15.92 -5.59 11.07
C THR A 222 16.77 -6.86 10.96
N ALA A 223 17.22 -7.38 12.10
CA ALA A 223 17.90 -8.66 12.18
C ALA A 223 16.98 -9.86 11.96
N HIS A 224 15.67 -9.64 11.93
CA HIS A 224 14.65 -10.67 11.77
C HIS A 224 14.23 -10.88 10.31
N SER A 225 15.07 -10.55 9.32
CA SER A 225 14.78 -10.86 7.92
C SER A 225 15.11 -12.33 7.59
N PRO A 226 14.48 -12.96 6.58
CA PRO A 226 14.96 -14.24 6.08
C PRO A 226 16.40 -14.09 5.59
N LYS A 227 17.17 -15.18 5.56
CA LYS A 227 18.51 -15.16 4.96
C LYS A 227 18.42 -14.85 3.46
N HIS A 228 19.25 -13.90 3.00
CA HIS A 228 19.39 -13.55 1.60
C HIS A 228 20.48 -14.38 0.91
N TYR A 229 20.29 -14.63 -0.38
CA TYR A 229 21.20 -15.39 -1.24
C TYR A 229 21.50 -14.60 -2.51
N ALA A 230 22.64 -14.90 -3.14
CA ALA A 230 23.06 -14.24 -4.37
C ALA A 230 22.21 -14.66 -5.58
N ASP A 231 21.78 -15.91 -5.61
CA ASP A 231 20.98 -16.48 -6.70
C ASP A 231 20.14 -17.68 -6.23
N THR A 232 19.25 -18.12 -7.12
CA THR A 232 18.31 -19.25 -6.98
C THR A 232 18.98 -20.62 -7.00
N LYS A 233 20.27 -20.72 -7.33
CA LYS A 233 21.03 -21.98 -7.37
C LYS A 233 21.82 -22.21 -6.08
N ALA A 234 22.12 -21.16 -5.34
CA ALA A 234 22.80 -21.22 -4.05
C ALA A 234 21.99 -22.01 -3.00
N VAL A 235 20.65 -21.92 -3.04
CA VAL A 235 19.76 -22.67 -2.14
C VAL A 235 18.42 -22.94 -2.81
N ARG A 236 17.86 -24.14 -2.59
CA ARG A 236 16.49 -24.51 -2.94
C ARG A 236 15.88 -25.41 -1.85
N PRO A 237 14.58 -25.28 -1.52
CA PRO A 237 13.66 -24.27 -2.03
C PRO A 237 14.03 -22.85 -1.56
N CYS A 238 13.74 -21.85 -2.39
CA CYS A 238 13.93 -20.44 -2.07
C CYS A 238 12.77 -19.58 -2.55
N VAL A 239 12.68 -18.34 -2.07
CA VAL A 239 11.67 -17.37 -2.50
C VAL A 239 12.37 -16.23 -3.21
N VAL A 240 11.92 -15.94 -4.44
CA VAL A 240 12.35 -14.79 -5.22
C VAL A 240 11.25 -13.75 -5.21
N LYS A 241 11.59 -12.51 -4.91
CA LYS A 241 10.67 -11.38 -4.96
C LYS A 241 11.25 -10.26 -5.80
N VAL A 242 10.46 -9.71 -6.71
CA VAL A 242 10.81 -8.46 -7.41
C VAL A 242 10.79 -7.30 -6.42
N THR A 243 11.87 -6.51 -6.42
CA THR A 243 12.20 -5.55 -5.35
C THR A 243 11.12 -4.49 -5.14
N HIS A 244 10.57 -3.96 -6.24
CA HIS A 244 9.56 -2.89 -6.24
C HIS A 244 8.22 -3.34 -6.86
N ALA A 245 7.91 -4.63 -6.78
CA ALA A 245 6.56 -5.12 -7.08
C ALA A 245 5.65 -5.00 -5.85
N MET A 246 4.37 -4.69 -6.10
CA MET A 246 3.34 -4.59 -5.07
C MET A 246 2.46 -5.84 -5.01
N GLY A 247 2.09 -6.25 -3.80
CA GLY A 247 1.26 -7.42 -3.56
C GLY A 247 1.96 -8.71 -4.01
N SER A 248 1.17 -9.69 -4.47
CA SER A 248 1.70 -11.00 -4.89
C SER A 248 2.37 -11.00 -6.27
N LEU A 249 2.49 -9.84 -6.94
CA LEU A 249 3.13 -9.76 -8.24
C LEU A 249 4.65 -9.94 -8.09
N GLY A 250 5.24 -10.74 -8.97
CA GLY A 250 6.69 -10.95 -8.98
C GLY A 250 7.22 -11.74 -7.78
N ILE A 251 6.39 -12.56 -7.13
CA ILE A 251 6.81 -13.48 -6.07
C ILE A 251 6.81 -14.91 -6.61
N PHE A 252 7.95 -15.60 -6.50
CA PHE A 252 8.14 -16.98 -6.96
C PHE A 252 8.70 -17.84 -5.85
N VAL A 253 8.25 -19.08 -5.75
CA VAL A 253 8.91 -20.11 -4.94
C VAL A 253 9.66 -21.01 -5.89
N ILE A 254 10.99 -21.06 -5.77
CA ILE A 254 11.85 -21.83 -6.65
C ILE A 254 12.27 -23.11 -5.95
N ARG A 255 11.72 -24.24 -6.39
CA ARG A 255 12.04 -25.59 -5.87
C ARG A 255 12.98 -26.32 -6.80
N ASP A 256 12.84 -26.11 -8.10
CA ASP A 256 13.56 -26.81 -9.15
C ASP A 256 13.83 -25.90 -10.37
N ASP A 257 14.33 -26.51 -11.45
CA ASP A 257 14.69 -25.81 -12.68
C ASP A 257 13.47 -25.34 -13.49
N ASP A 258 12.31 -25.97 -13.32
CA ASP A 258 11.08 -25.57 -14.02
C ASP A 258 10.52 -24.29 -13.40
N ASP A 259 10.51 -24.18 -12.06
CA ASP A 259 10.17 -22.94 -11.35
C ASP A 259 11.15 -21.80 -11.75
N GLU A 260 12.45 -22.09 -11.84
CA GLU A 260 13.46 -21.12 -12.27
C GLU A 260 13.23 -20.64 -13.71
N LYS A 261 12.83 -21.54 -14.61
CA LYS A 261 12.49 -21.20 -15.99
C LYS A 261 11.26 -20.29 -16.06
N GLU A 262 10.26 -20.49 -15.20
CA GLU A 262 9.11 -19.58 -15.10
C GLU A 262 9.53 -18.17 -14.68
N LEU A 263 10.37 -18.07 -13.64
CA LEU A 263 10.97 -16.81 -13.21
C LEU A 263 11.72 -16.12 -14.36
N LEU A 264 12.60 -16.83 -15.07
CA LEU A 264 13.39 -16.26 -16.17
C LEU A 264 12.49 -15.73 -17.30
N ASN A 265 11.42 -16.46 -17.65
CA ASN A 265 10.44 -15.99 -18.63
C ASN A 265 9.71 -14.74 -18.14
N PHE A 266 9.40 -14.64 -16.84
CA PHE A 266 8.80 -13.45 -16.26
C PHE A 266 9.76 -12.26 -16.32
N LEU A 267 11.02 -12.44 -15.93
CA LEU A 267 12.04 -11.38 -15.95
C LEU A 267 12.29 -10.86 -17.37
N GLU A 268 12.32 -11.74 -18.37
CA GLU A 268 12.44 -11.33 -19.78
C GLU A 268 11.27 -10.45 -20.22
N LYS A 269 10.04 -10.81 -19.85
CA LYS A 269 8.82 -10.04 -20.20
C LYS A 269 8.70 -8.71 -19.47
N THR A 270 9.31 -8.59 -18.30
CA THR A 270 9.16 -7.44 -17.39
C THR A 270 10.36 -6.51 -17.36
N GLY A 271 11.35 -6.74 -18.25
CA GLY A 271 12.49 -5.84 -18.40
C GLY A 271 13.61 -6.06 -17.38
N GLN A 272 13.75 -7.29 -16.88
CA GLN A 272 14.82 -7.71 -15.96
C GLN A 272 14.88 -6.87 -14.68
N PRO A 273 13.80 -6.83 -13.89
CA PRO A 273 13.76 -6.06 -12.65
C PRO A 273 14.74 -6.61 -11.61
N ASP A 274 15.16 -5.75 -10.66
CA ASP A 274 15.95 -6.20 -9.51
C ASP A 274 15.14 -7.18 -8.65
N ILE A 275 15.78 -8.26 -8.21
CA ILE A 275 15.16 -9.29 -7.38
C ILE A 275 15.89 -9.46 -6.05
N ALA A 276 15.13 -9.89 -5.04
CA ALA A 276 15.63 -10.41 -3.78
C ALA A 276 15.43 -11.93 -3.75
N VAL A 277 16.50 -12.69 -3.48
CA VAL A 277 16.44 -14.14 -3.26
C VAL A 277 16.61 -14.44 -1.78
N THR A 278 15.66 -15.17 -1.21
CA THR A 278 15.57 -15.43 0.23
C THR A 278 15.34 -16.90 0.51
N GLU A 279 15.68 -17.37 1.71
CA GLU A 279 15.30 -18.73 2.13
C GLU A 279 13.79 -18.93 2.07
N PHE A 280 13.37 -20.17 1.79
CA PHE A 280 11.98 -20.54 1.90
C PHE A 280 11.60 -20.76 3.36
N ILE A 281 10.57 -20.07 3.82
CA ILE A 281 10.00 -20.23 5.16
C ILE A 281 8.59 -20.79 5.01
N GLU A 282 8.28 -21.86 5.76
CA GLU A 282 6.91 -22.32 5.88
C GLU A 282 6.14 -21.38 6.82
N ILE A 283 5.18 -20.65 6.25
CA ILE A 283 4.42 -19.63 6.96
C ILE A 283 3.26 -20.28 7.71
N GLU A 284 3.19 -20.03 9.02
CA GLU A 284 2.08 -20.39 9.91
C GLU A 284 1.12 -19.22 10.12
N ARG A 285 1.64 -17.99 10.24
CA ARG A 285 0.85 -16.76 10.30
C ARG A 285 1.46 -15.66 9.44
N ASN A 286 0.61 -14.84 8.84
CA ASN A 286 1.01 -13.64 8.10
C ASN A 286 0.26 -12.43 8.69
N LEU A 287 0.98 -11.60 9.43
CA LEU A 287 0.45 -10.41 10.11
C LEU A 287 1.01 -9.15 9.48
N ALA A 288 0.15 -8.29 8.97
CA ALA A 288 0.53 -6.93 8.60
C ALA A 288 0.34 -6.00 9.80
N CYS A 289 1.31 -5.17 10.13
CA CYS A 289 1.15 -4.04 11.05
C CYS A 289 1.21 -2.72 10.31
N HIS A 290 0.41 -1.75 10.74
CA HIS A 290 0.26 -0.43 10.12
C HIS A 290 0.55 0.64 11.16
N PHE A 291 1.41 1.59 10.82
CA PHE A 291 1.89 2.61 11.73
C PHE A 291 2.30 3.89 10.99
N PHE A 292 2.52 4.97 11.73
CA PHE A 292 3.07 6.21 11.23
C PHE A 292 4.37 6.53 11.97
N VAL A 293 5.38 6.92 11.21
CA VAL A 293 6.65 7.43 11.72
C VAL A 293 6.62 8.94 11.62
N HIS A 294 6.61 9.63 12.75
CA HIS A 294 6.64 11.08 12.82
C HIS A 294 8.10 11.58 12.72
N PRO A 295 8.36 12.75 12.11
CA PRO A 295 9.72 13.31 11.99
C PRO A 295 10.41 13.61 13.32
N SER A 296 9.68 13.70 14.43
CA SER A 296 10.24 13.80 15.80
C SER A 296 10.80 12.48 16.33
N GLY A 297 10.61 11.38 15.61
CA GLY A 297 10.89 10.03 16.05
C GLY A 297 9.72 9.35 16.77
N GLU A 298 8.59 10.02 16.95
CA GLU A 298 7.40 9.39 17.48
C GLU A 298 6.82 8.34 16.52
N VAL A 299 6.40 7.19 17.05
CA VAL A 299 5.74 6.13 16.28
C VAL A 299 4.31 5.96 16.77
N VAL A 300 3.35 6.11 15.85
CA VAL A 300 1.92 5.95 16.11
C VAL A 300 1.45 4.62 15.54
N TRP A 301 0.87 3.78 16.38
CA TRP A 301 0.28 2.51 15.97
C TRP A 301 -1.14 2.72 15.41
N PHE A 302 -1.43 2.18 14.23
CA PHE A 302 -2.79 2.22 13.66
C PHE A 302 -3.54 0.90 13.79
N GLY A 303 -2.83 -0.22 13.72
CA GLY A 303 -3.45 -1.51 13.89
C GLY A 303 -2.71 -2.63 13.20
N TYR A 304 -3.26 -3.83 13.34
CA TYR A 304 -2.80 -5.01 12.61
C TYR A 304 -3.90 -5.59 11.72
N SER A 305 -3.52 -6.39 10.73
CA SER A 305 -4.42 -7.29 10.02
C SER A 305 -3.76 -8.62 9.74
N GLU A 306 -4.52 -9.72 9.66
CA GLU A 306 -3.99 -11.07 9.50
C GLU A 306 -4.56 -11.75 8.26
N ASN A 307 -3.70 -12.31 7.39
CA ASN A 307 -4.15 -13.13 6.27
C ASN A 307 -4.46 -14.54 6.78
N GLU A 308 -5.55 -15.14 6.31
CA GLU A 308 -5.98 -16.46 6.73
C GLU A 308 -5.37 -17.53 5.82
N LYS A 309 -4.85 -18.60 6.42
CA LYS A 309 -4.43 -19.79 5.69
C LYS A 309 -5.65 -20.57 5.24
N LEU A 310 -5.80 -20.77 3.94
CA LEU A 310 -6.91 -21.50 3.35
C LEU A 310 -6.65 -23.01 3.40
N ALA A 311 -7.72 -23.81 3.35
CA ALA A 311 -7.63 -25.28 3.41
C ALA A 311 -6.75 -25.89 2.29
N GLY A 312 -6.59 -25.21 1.16
CA GLY A 312 -5.71 -25.61 0.06
C GLY A 312 -4.24 -25.21 0.24
N GLY A 313 -3.84 -24.69 1.41
CA GLY A 313 -2.47 -24.24 1.68
C GLY A 313 -2.12 -22.84 1.15
N GLY A 314 -3.01 -22.22 0.38
CA GLY A 314 -2.90 -20.82 -0.03
C GLY A 314 -3.27 -19.85 1.09
N TRP A 315 -3.10 -18.56 0.82
CA TRP A 315 -3.48 -17.47 1.74
C TRP A 315 -4.68 -16.71 1.18
N SER A 316 -5.54 -16.23 2.07
CA SER A 316 -6.64 -15.36 1.70
C SER A 316 -6.11 -14.08 1.05
N SER A 317 -6.80 -13.61 0.01
CA SER A 317 -6.52 -12.30 -0.58
C SER A 317 -6.90 -11.15 0.35
N ASP A 318 -7.93 -11.37 1.18
CA ASP A 318 -8.39 -10.43 2.19
C ASP A 318 -7.80 -10.80 3.54
N SER A 319 -7.24 -9.84 4.28
CA SER A 319 -6.87 -10.07 5.67
C SER A 319 -7.99 -9.63 6.64
N ARG A 320 -8.13 -10.32 7.75
CA ARG A 320 -9.08 -9.96 8.81
C ARG A 320 -8.49 -8.88 9.72
N PHE A 321 -9.38 -8.11 10.34
CA PHE A 321 -9.06 -7.17 11.40
C PHE A 321 -9.93 -7.52 12.60
N GLU A 322 -9.33 -7.79 13.75
CA GLU A 322 -10.05 -8.08 14.99
C GLU A 322 -9.77 -6.96 15.99
N ASN A 323 -10.81 -6.20 16.34
CA ASN A 323 -10.66 -4.99 17.13
C ASN A 323 -10.26 -5.30 18.60
N ASP A 324 -10.76 -6.41 19.13
CA ASP A 324 -10.50 -6.88 20.49
C ASP A 324 -9.06 -7.37 20.71
N LYS A 325 -8.33 -7.70 19.63
CA LYS A 325 -6.95 -8.18 19.68
C LYS A 325 -5.88 -7.12 19.43
N GLN A 326 -6.26 -5.86 19.20
CA GLN A 326 -5.30 -4.82 18.80
C GLN A 326 -4.17 -4.61 19.83
N THR A 327 -4.47 -4.69 21.13
CA THR A 327 -3.46 -4.52 22.20
C THR A 327 -2.47 -5.68 22.21
N GLU A 328 -2.98 -6.91 22.22
CA GLU A 328 -2.16 -8.14 22.19
C GLU A 328 -1.26 -8.18 20.95
N MET A 329 -1.83 -7.87 19.78
CA MET A 329 -1.08 -7.90 18.52
C MET A 329 -0.10 -6.76 18.41
N ARG A 330 -0.39 -5.59 19.00
CA ARG A 330 0.62 -4.53 19.12
C ARG A 330 1.80 -5.03 19.92
N GLU A 331 1.61 -5.59 21.12
CA GLU A 331 2.71 -6.09 21.95
C GLU A 331 3.59 -7.11 21.20
N LEU A 332 2.95 -8.01 20.45
CA LEU A 332 3.63 -9.01 19.61
C LEU A 332 4.45 -8.37 18.47
N LEU A 333 3.87 -7.39 17.76
CA LEU A 333 4.44 -6.83 16.53
C LEU A 333 5.38 -5.64 16.78
N TRP A 334 5.26 -5.00 17.95
CA TRP A 334 5.96 -3.76 18.28
C TRP A 334 7.49 -3.83 18.14
N PRO A 335 8.19 -4.89 18.57
CA PRO A 335 9.63 -4.97 18.38
C PRO A 335 10.05 -4.83 16.91
N TYR A 336 9.32 -5.48 16.00
CA TYR A 336 9.56 -5.40 14.55
C TYR A 336 9.23 -4.03 13.98
N THR A 337 8.09 -3.46 14.39
CA THR A 337 7.70 -2.10 14.03
C THR A 337 8.78 -1.09 14.41
N MET A 338 9.34 -1.21 15.62
CA MET A 338 10.32 -0.26 16.13
C MET A 338 11.69 -0.39 15.47
N ASP A 339 12.13 -1.60 15.09
CA ASP A 339 13.34 -1.79 14.29
C ASP A 339 13.23 -1.04 12.96
N VAL A 340 12.12 -1.26 12.25
CA VAL A 340 11.87 -0.66 10.92
C VAL A 340 11.68 0.86 11.04
N ALA A 341 10.94 1.34 12.04
CA ALA A 341 10.73 2.77 12.25
C ALA A 341 12.05 3.52 12.53
N LYS A 342 12.95 2.95 13.35
CA LYS A 342 14.28 3.52 13.60
C LYS A 342 15.10 3.58 12.32
N TYR A 343 15.07 2.52 11.51
CA TYR A 343 15.77 2.50 10.24
C TYR A 343 15.23 3.56 9.28
N PHE A 344 13.91 3.67 9.14
CA PHE A 344 13.27 4.71 8.33
C PHE A 344 13.71 6.11 8.72
N LEU A 345 13.65 6.45 10.01
CA LEU A 345 14.14 7.74 10.51
C LEU A 345 15.62 7.97 10.18
N SER A 346 16.47 6.94 10.32
CA SER A 346 17.90 7.03 10.00
C SER A 346 18.19 7.32 8.52
N LYS A 347 17.25 6.99 7.62
CA LYS A 347 17.32 7.29 6.18
C LYS A 347 16.61 8.58 5.81
N GLY A 348 15.98 9.27 6.77
CA GLY A 348 15.19 10.48 6.54
C GLY A 348 13.77 10.19 6.03
N PHE A 349 13.28 8.97 6.17
CA PHE A 349 11.89 8.62 5.90
C PHE A 349 11.03 8.89 7.14
N TRP A 350 9.86 9.48 6.91
CA TRP A 350 8.78 9.60 7.88
C TRP A 350 7.44 9.60 7.12
N GLY A 351 6.37 9.14 7.75
CA GLY A 351 5.07 8.95 7.10
C GLY A 351 4.40 7.63 7.45
N PHE A 352 3.36 7.31 6.69
CA PHE A 352 2.62 6.04 6.79
C PHE A 352 3.50 4.88 6.34
N ALA A 353 3.47 3.79 7.10
CA ALA A 353 4.21 2.58 6.84
C ALA A 353 3.41 1.35 7.23
N GLY A 354 3.70 0.25 6.55
CA GLY A 354 3.28 -1.08 6.95
C GLY A 354 4.45 -2.05 6.88
N ILE A 355 4.37 -3.15 7.63
CA ILE A 355 5.25 -4.31 7.45
C ILE A 355 4.45 -5.58 7.60
N ASP A 356 4.83 -6.61 6.84
CA ASP A 356 4.37 -7.97 7.05
C ASP A 356 5.36 -8.72 7.94
N VAL A 357 4.84 -9.36 8.97
CA VAL A 357 5.58 -10.22 9.88
C VAL A 357 5.03 -11.63 9.72
N LEU A 358 5.91 -12.50 9.22
CA LEU A 358 5.67 -13.90 8.97
C LEU A 358 6.15 -14.71 10.17
N PHE A 359 5.23 -15.47 10.77
CA PHE A 359 5.56 -16.42 11.82
C PHE A 359 5.61 -17.80 11.20
N GLY A 360 6.73 -18.51 11.37
CA GLY A 360 6.93 -19.83 10.80
C GLY A 360 7.75 -20.77 11.69
N GLY A 361 7.54 -22.06 11.46
CA GLY A 361 8.34 -23.17 11.99
C GLY A 361 9.36 -23.67 10.96
N TRP A 362 10.49 -24.18 11.43
CA TRP A 362 11.39 -24.97 10.58
C TRP A 362 10.71 -26.30 10.24
N LEU A 363 10.73 -26.70 8.96
CA LEU A 363 10.69 -28.12 8.63
C LEU A 363 11.90 -28.75 9.32
N ARG A 364 11.66 -29.49 10.41
CA ARG A 364 12.63 -30.49 10.90
C ARG A 364 12.67 -31.59 9.85
N CYS A 365 13.53 -31.42 8.85
CA CYS A 365 13.97 -32.52 7.99
C CYS A 365 15.13 -33.24 8.66
#